data_AF-A0A2H9NA17-F1
#
_entry.id   AF-A0A2H9NA17-F1
#
_cell.length_a   1.000
_cell.length_b   1.000
_cell.length_c   1.000
_cell.angle_alpha   90.00
_cell.angle_beta   90.00
_cell.angle_gamma   90.00
#
_symmetry.space_group_name_H-M   'P 1'
#
loop_
_entity.id
_entity.type
_entity.pdbx_description
1 polymer ?
#
loop_
_entity_poly.entity_id
_entity_poly.type
_entity_poly.pdbx_seq_one_letter_code
_entity_poly.pdbx_strand_id
1 'polypeptide(L)'
;MENIYEKVIDIGKAEVKGTLMADRTRFGPAGVPPAFRAMKAGLADVPRLLREEGLDAFEYQAVRWGAKPQIKREDAEKLGLKAKENDVWISLHGSYFINFCGEKDVIEASKQRLIACITAAEWMKAYVVVFHSGFYGKRPQKEAFTNCLEALKEVVQVIRALGIKNVK
;
A
#
# COMPACT_ATOMS: atom_id res chain seq x y z
N MET A 1 39.31 -23.18 -43.55
CA MET A 1 39.80 -23.72 -42.26
C MET A 1 39.15 -22.90 -41.16
N GLU A 2 38.25 -23.52 -40.40
CA GLU A 2 37.86 -23.02 -39.07
C GLU A 2 39.03 -23.16 -38.09
N ASN A 3 39.16 -22.22 -37.16
CA ASN A 3 39.45 -22.48 -35.73
C ASN A 3 39.43 -21.14 -34.93
N ILE A 4 38.40 -20.84 -34.12
CA ILE A 4 38.18 -21.03 -32.65
C ILE A 4 38.84 -20.00 -31.70
N TYR A 5 37.97 -19.43 -30.82
CA TYR A 5 38.19 -18.83 -29.47
C TYR A 5 39.29 -17.74 -29.34
N GLU A 6 39.03 -16.50 -28.92
CA GLU A 6 38.53 -16.05 -27.60
C GLU A 6 37.84 -14.66 -27.72
N LYS A 7 36.56 -14.55 -27.36
CA LYS A 7 36.06 -13.84 -26.16
C LYS A 7 36.68 -12.46 -25.89
N VAL A 8 36.03 -11.41 -26.39
CA VAL A 8 35.92 -10.14 -25.64
C VAL A 8 34.47 -10.01 -25.20
N ILE A 9 34.32 -9.89 -23.89
CA ILE A 9 33.09 -9.91 -23.12
C ILE A 9 32.28 -8.64 -23.47
N ASP A 10 31.17 -8.81 -24.17
CA ASP A 10 30.10 -7.82 -24.15
C ASP A 10 29.44 -7.91 -22.77
N ILE A 11 29.83 -6.98 -21.89
CA ILE A 11 29.11 -6.71 -20.64
C ILE A 11 27.79 -6.05 -21.01
N GLY A 12 26.88 -6.89 -21.50
CA GLY A 12 25.50 -6.54 -21.73
C GLY A 12 24.95 -5.88 -20.47
N LYS A 13 24.45 -4.67 -20.63
CA LYS A 13 23.59 -4.04 -19.63
C LYS A 13 22.47 -5.03 -19.35
N ALA A 14 22.48 -5.62 -18.16
CA ALA A 14 21.35 -6.39 -17.68
C ALA A 14 20.16 -5.42 -17.58
N GLU A 15 19.34 -5.36 -18.63
CA GLU A 15 17.98 -4.91 -18.51
C GLU A 15 17.31 -5.86 -17.52
N VAL A 16 17.14 -5.38 -16.29
CA VAL A 16 16.17 -5.96 -15.37
C VAL A 16 14.81 -5.72 -16.03
N LYS A 17 14.36 -6.68 -16.86
CA LYS A 17 12.98 -6.76 -17.31
C LYS A 17 12.14 -6.80 -16.05
N GLY A 18 11.61 -5.65 -15.66
CA GLY A 18 10.67 -5.58 -14.55
C GLY A 18 9.51 -6.48 -14.93
N THR A 19 9.38 -7.61 -14.24
CA THR A 19 8.25 -8.51 -14.42
C THR A 19 6.99 -7.70 -14.19
N LEU A 20 6.20 -7.51 -15.25
CA LEU A 20 4.89 -6.89 -15.15
C LEU A 20 4.04 -7.79 -14.25
N MET A 21 3.41 -7.17 -13.24
CA MET A 21 2.41 -7.85 -12.41
C MET A 21 1.33 -8.44 -13.31
N ALA A 22 0.99 -9.70 -13.11
CA ALA A 22 -0.05 -10.34 -13.90
C ALA A 22 -1.43 -9.72 -13.60
N ASP A 23 -2.20 -9.43 -14.64
CA ASP A 23 -3.54 -8.87 -14.53
C ASP A 23 -4.58 -10.00 -14.50
N ARG A 24 -4.93 -10.44 -13.28
CA ARG A 24 -5.91 -11.51 -12.99
C ARG A 24 -6.58 -11.24 -11.65
N THR A 25 -7.67 -11.95 -11.36
CA THR A 25 -8.24 -11.96 -10.00
C THR A 25 -7.22 -12.49 -9.00
N ARG A 26 -7.08 -11.80 -7.87
CA ARG A 26 -6.10 -12.10 -6.84
C ARG A 26 -6.76 -12.31 -5.49
N PHE A 27 -6.21 -13.21 -4.69
CA PHE A 27 -6.72 -13.60 -3.39
C PHE A 27 -5.64 -13.46 -2.33
N GLY A 28 -6.05 -13.01 -1.15
CA GLY A 28 -5.09 -12.66 -0.11
C GLY A 28 -5.73 -12.26 1.20
N PRO A 29 -4.99 -12.33 2.32
CA PRO A 29 -5.49 -11.94 3.61
C PRO A 29 -5.38 -10.44 3.84
N ALA A 30 -6.24 -9.93 4.72
CA ALA A 30 -6.00 -8.68 5.41
C ALA A 30 -5.08 -8.92 6.62
N GLY A 31 -3.87 -8.37 6.54
CA GLY A 31 -2.80 -8.50 7.53
C GLY A 31 -2.13 -9.86 7.57
N VAL A 32 -1.08 -9.93 8.38
CA VAL A 32 -0.20 -11.10 8.44
C VAL A 32 -0.93 -12.27 9.11
N PRO A 33 -1.06 -13.44 8.44
CA PRO A 33 -1.65 -14.63 9.02
C PRO A 33 -0.99 -15.02 10.35
N PRO A 34 -1.77 -15.49 11.36
CA PRO A 34 -1.21 -15.92 12.64
C PRO A 34 -0.14 -17.01 12.51
N ALA A 35 -0.30 -17.94 11.56
CA ALA A 35 0.67 -18.99 11.28
C ALA A 35 2.06 -18.42 10.92
N PHE A 36 2.11 -17.37 10.08
CA PHE A 36 3.37 -16.74 9.70
C PHE A 36 4.03 -16.04 10.89
N ARG A 37 3.22 -15.44 11.79
CA ARG A 37 3.73 -14.87 13.04
C ARG A 37 4.30 -15.94 13.98
N ALA A 38 3.64 -17.10 14.09
CA ALA A 38 4.13 -18.22 14.89
C ALA A 38 5.49 -18.74 14.39
N MET A 39 5.74 -18.66 13.08
CA MET A 39 7.03 -18.96 12.45
C MET A 39 8.07 -17.85 12.62
N LYS A 40 7.76 -16.76 13.31
CA LYS A 40 8.60 -15.55 13.44
C LYS A 40 8.95 -14.91 12.09
N ALA A 41 8.09 -15.08 11.08
CA ALA A 41 8.29 -14.45 9.77
C ALA A 41 8.22 -12.93 9.90
N GLY A 42 9.20 -12.24 9.31
CA GLY A 42 9.19 -10.80 9.18
C GLY A 42 8.20 -10.34 8.11
N LEU A 43 7.87 -9.04 8.12
CA LEU A 43 6.95 -8.47 7.13
C LEU A 43 7.43 -8.69 5.68
N ALA A 44 8.75 -8.66 5.45
CA ALA A 44 9.35 -8.91 4.14
C ALA A 44 9.24 -10.37 3.66
N ASP A 45 8.99 -11.32 4.57
CA ASP A 45 8.80 -12.74 4.21
C ASP A 45 7.38 -13.03 3.74
N VAL A 46 6.41 -12.17 4.10
CA VAL A 46 4.98 -12.38 3.85
C VAL A 46 4.67 -12.64 2.38
N PRO A 47 5.19 -11.87 1.40
CA PRO A 47 4.85 -12.12 -0.01
C PRO A 47 5.28 -13.50 -0.51
N ARG A 48 6.46 -13.99 -0.10
CA ARG A 48 6.94 -15.32 -0.46
C ARG A 48 6.04 -16.41 0.14
N LEU A 49 5.74 -16.28 1.44
CA LEU A 49 4.90 -17.25 2.14
C LEU A 49 3.47 -17.29 1.57
N LEU A 50 2.89 -16.15 1.21
CA LEU A 50 1.60 -16.11 0.53
C LEU A 50 1.66 -16.84 -0.81
N ARG A 51 2.72 -16.63 -1.59
CA ARG A 51 2.87 -17.29 -2.88
C ARG A 51 3.00 -18.81 -2.77
N GLU A 52 3.70 -19.29 -1.73
CA GLU A 52 3.81 -20.72 -1.40
C GLU A 52 2.45 -21.35 -1.07
N GLU A 53 1.52 -20.57 -0.50
CA GLU A 53 0.13 -20.95 -0.24
C GLU A 53 -0.81 -20.72 -1.44
N GLY A 54 -0.29 -20.33 -2.61
CA GLY A 54 -1.09 -20.04 -3.80
C GLY A 54 -1.88 -18.73 -3.73
N LEU A 55 -1.55 -17.83 -2.80
CA LEU A 55 -2.14 -16.50 -2.65
C LEU A 55 -1.27 -15.44 -3.34
N ASP A 56 -1.90 -14.37 -3.83
CA ASP A 56 -1.27 -13.38 -4.69
C ASP A 56 -1.77 -11.93 -4.45
N ALA A 57 -2.40 -11.70 -3.29
CA ALA A 57 -2.68 -10.37 -2.74
C ALA A 57 -2.38 -10.32 -1.23
N PHE A 58 -2.20 -9.11 -0.71
CA PHE A 58 -1.99 -8.82 0.70
C PHE A 58 -2.52 -7.42 1.02
N GLU A 59 -3.39 -7.30 2.02
CA GLU A 59 -3.82 -5.99 2.52
C GLU A 59 -3.07 -5.63 3.80
N TYR A 60 -2.23 -4.61 3.74
CA TYR A 60 -1.52 -4.08 4.90
C TYR A 60 -2.50 -3.32 5.81
N GLN A 61 -2.56 -3.70 7.09
CA GLN A 61 -3.50 -3.10 8.04
C GLN A 61 -2.88 -1.92 8.81
N ALA A 62 -3.19 -0.69 8.37
CA ALA A 62 -2.91 0.57 9.08
C ALA A 62 -4.08 1.01 9.99
N VAL A 63 -4.90 0.05 10.42
CA VAL A 63 -6.24 0.28 10.99
C VAL A 63 -6.28 1.05 12.32
N ARG A 64 -5.14 1.18 13.02
CA ARG A 64 -5.01 1.98 14.27
C ARG A 64 -3.99 3.11 14.16
N TRP A 65 -3.67 3.53 12.93
CA TRP A 65 -2.67 4.57 12.73
C TRP A 65 -3.16 5.97 13.14
N GLY A 66 -2.22 6.76 13.65
CA GLY A 66 -2.38 8.18 13.94
C GLY A 66 -2.00 9.07 12.75
N ALA A 67 -1.63 10.32 13.03
CA ALA A 67 -1.33 11.35 12.04
C ALA A 67 0.00 11.19 11.28
N LYS A 68 0.76 10.12 11.53
CA LYS A 68 2.07 9.86 10.89
C LYS A 68 2.18 8.39 10.50
N PRO A 69 2.92 8.04 9.42
CA PRO A 69 3.23 6.65 9.10
C PRO A 69 3.87 5.95 10.30
N GLN A 70 3.33 4.79 10.68
CA GLN A 70 3.87 4.02 11.81
C GLN A 70 4.79 2.88 11.36
N ILE A 71 4.82 2.57 10.07
CA ILE A 71 5.86 1.74 9.45
C ILE A 71 7.09 2.60 9.15
N LYS A 72 8.29 2.03 9.32
CA LYS A 72 9.52 2.66 8.82
C LYS A 72 9.52 2.61 7.29
N ARG A 73 10.08 3.64 6.66
CA ARG A 73 10.12 3.72 5.20
C ARG A 73 10.88 2.54 4.58
N GLU A 74 11.99 2.15 5.18
CA GLU A 74 12.86 1.08 4.70
C GLU A 74 12.14 -0.28 4.74
N ASP A 75 11.34 -0.52 5.79
CA ASP A 75 10.53 -1.75 5.93
C ASP A 75 9.39 -1.79 4.89
N ALA A 76 8.76 -0.65 4.63
CA ALA A 76 7.72 -0.50 3.61
C ALA A 76 8.28 -0.75 2.20
N GLU A 77 9.42 -0.12 1.86
CA GLU A 77 10.09 -0.29 0.58
C GLU A 77 10.55 -1.75 0.39
N LYS A 78 11.07 -2.39 1.44
CA LYS A 78 11.44 -3.82 1.41
C LYS A 78 10.24 -4.72 1.18
N LEU A 79 9.11 -4.46 1.84
CA LEU A 79 7.86 -5.19 1.59
C LEU A 79 7.42 -5.05 0.12
N GLY A 80 7.43 -3.82 -0.42
CA GLY A 80 7.05 -3.56 -1.81
C GLY A 80 7.95 -4.29 -2.82
N LEU A 81 9.26 -4.31 -2.57
CA LEU A 81 10.22 -5.07 -3.38
C LEU A 81 9.90 -6.58 -3.36
N LYS A 82 9.69 -7.15 -2.17
CA LYS A 82 9.38 -8.58 -2.03
C LYS A 82 8.02 -8.95 -2.61
N ALA A 83 7.04 -8.07 -2.52
CA ALA A 83 5.77 -8.26 -3.21
C ALA A 83 5.95 -8.28 -4.73
N LYS A 84 6.79 -7.38 -5.26
CA LYS A 84 7.14 -7.39 -6.68
C LYS A 84 7.77 -8.70 -7.14
N GLU A 85 8.77 -9.18 -6.41
CA GLU A 85 9.48 -10.42 -6.72
C GLU A 85 8.57 -11.66 -6.71
N ASN A 86 7.53 -11.66 -5.86
CA ASN A 86 6.64 -12.82 -5.66
C ASN A 86 5.29 -12.69 -6.42
N ASP A 87 5.13 -11.68 -7.26
CA ASP A 87 3.87 -11.40 -7.97
C ASP A 87 2.67 -11.32 -6.99
N VAL A 88 2.84 -10.56 -5.89
CA VAL A 88 1.80 -10.30 -4.87
C VAL A 88 1.38 -8.83 -4.92
N TRP A 89 0.07 -8.57 -4.98
CA TRP A 89 -0.45 -7.20 -4.87
C TRP A 89 -0.54 -6.74 -3.42
N ILE A 90 -0.19 -5.47 -3.19
CA ILE A 90 -0.37 -4.82 -1.90
C ILE A 90 -1.50 -3.80 -2.02
N SER A 91 -2.53 -3.93 -1.19
CA SER A 91 -3.42 -2.82 -0.80
C SER A 91 -3.08 -2.38 0.63
N LEU A 92 -3.54 -1.20 1.02
CA LEU A 92 -3.45 -0.74 2.40
C LEU A 92 -4.82 -0.37 2.94
N HIS A 93 -5.19 -0.95 4.08
CA HIS A 93 -6.38 -0.56 4.83
C HIS A 93 -6.04 0.57 5.79
N GLY A 94 -6.64 1.74 5.59
CA GLY A 94 -6.43 2.94 6.38
C GLY A 94 -6.99 2.87 7.80
N SER A 95 -6.71 3.91 8.59
CA SER A 95 -7.11 3.97 10.00
C SER A 95 -8.62 3.95 10.19
N TYR A 96 -9.11 3.13 11.13
CA TYR A 96 -10.50 3.14 11.59
C TYR A 96 -10.87 4.42 12.36
N PHE A 97 -9.89 5.26 12.68
CA PHE A 97 -10.13 6.55 13.35
C PHE A 97 -10.45 7.69 12.37
N ILE A 98 -10.59 7.40 11.07
CA ILE A 98 -11.01 8.39 10.08
C ILE A 98 -12.52 8.63 10.22
N ASN A 99 -12.90 9.89 10.40
CA ASN A 99 -14.28 10.34 10.36
C ASN A 99 -14.38 11.78 9.83
N PHE A 100 -14.70 11.93 8.54
CA PHE A 100 -14.92 13.23 7.92
C PHE A 100 -16.27 13.86 8.26
N CYS A 101 -17.13 13.14 8.97
CA CYS A 101 -18.40 13.66 9.47
C CYS A 101 -18.31 14.06 10.96
N GLY A 102 -17.10 14.21 11.52
CA GLY A 102 -16.88 14.62 12.90
C GLY A 102 -16.89 16.13 13.11
N GLU A 103 -16.49 16.55 14.32
CA GLU A 103 -16.17 17.96 14.59
C GLU A 103 -14.89 18.38 13.86
N LYS A 104 -14.62 19.69 13.80
CA LYS A 104 -13.53 20.25 12.99
C LYS A 104 -12.16 19.61 13.31
N ASP A 105 -11.83 19.42 14.58
CA ASP A 105 -10.60 18.78 15.03
C ASP A 105 -10.53 17.29 14.62
N VAL A 106 -11.65 16.58 14.69
CA VAL A 106 -11.77 15.18 14.23
C VAL A 106 -11.56 15.09 12.72
N ILE A 107 -12.14 16.02 11.94
CA ILE A 107 -11.95 16.09 10.48
C ILE A 107 -10.47 16.30 10.15
N GLU A 108 -9.82 17.28 10.78
CA GLU A 108 -8.39 17.54 10.54
C GLU A 108 -7.52 16.35 10.92
N ALA A 109 -7.76 15.73 12.09
CA ALA A 109 -7.05 14.52 12.48
C ALA A 109 -7.28 13.36 11.48
N SER A 110 -8.49 13.24 10.93
CA SER A 110 -8.85 12.23 9.94
C SER A 110 -8.11 12.44 8.62
N LYS A 111 -7.98 13.69 8.15
CA LYS A 111 -7.18 14.02 6.95
C LYS A 111 -5.73 13.59 7.15
N GLN A 112 -5.13 13.93 8.30
CA GLN A 112 -3.74 13.56 8.61
C GLN A 112 -3.53 12.04 8.68
N ARG A 113 -4.48 11.30 9.26
CA ARG A 113 -4.44 9.81 9.27
C ARG A 113 -4.48 9.23 7.87
N LEU A 114 -5.35 9.75 7.00
CA LEU A 114 -5.43 9.28 5.61
C LEU A 114 -4.14 9.60 4.84
N ILE A 115 -3.60 10.81 5.00
CA ILE A 115 -2.31 11.21 4.39
C ILE A 115 -1.17 10.31 4.86
N ALA A 116 -1.12 9.96 6.15
CA ALA A 116 -0.14 9.02 6.69
C ALA A 116 -0.24 7.63 6.04
N CYS A 117 -1.46 7.12 5.87
CA CYS A 117 -1.73 5.85 5.20
C CYS A 117 -1.28 5.88 3.73
N ILE A 118 -1.62 6.94 3.00
CA ILE A 118 -1.27 7.11 1.58
C ILE A 118 0.24 7.27 1.38
N THR A 119 0.90 7.99 2.29
CA THR A 119 2.36 8.12 2.28
C THR A 119 3.05 6.75 2.41
N ALA A 120 2.61 5.92 3.36
CA ALA A 120 3.15 4.57 3.51
C ALA A 120 2.81 3.66 2.33
N ALA A 121 1.59 3.78 1.77
CA ALA A 121 1.17 3.06 0.58
C ALA A 121 2.11 3.34 -0.61
N GLU A 122 2.52 4.59 -0.80
CA GLU A 122 3.50 4.96 -1.85
C GLU A 122 4.87 4.32 -1.60
N TRP A 123 5.35 4.27 -0.35
CA TRP A 123 6.63 3.62 -0.01
C TRP A 123 6.63 2.13 -0.34
N MET A 124 5.54 1.42 0.01
CA MET A 124 5.41 -0.02 -0.26
C MET A 124 4.87 -0.35 -1.64
N LYS A 125 4.65 0.65 -2.51
CA LYS A 125 4.04 0.47 -3.85
C LYS A 125 2.69 -0.24 -3.79
N ALA A 126 1.90 0.04 -2.75
CA ALA A 126 0.52 -0.40 -2.68
C ALA A 126 -0.32 0.30 -3.76
N TYR A 127 -1.21 -0.46 -4.41
CA TYR A 127 -1.96 0.06 -5.56
C TYR A 127 -3.18 0.92 -5.15
N VAL A 128 -3.71 0.71 -3.93
CA VAL A 128 -4.90 1.40 -3.43
C VAL A 128 -4.85 1.55 -1.91
N VAL A 129 -5.44 2.63 -1.40
CA VAL A 129 -5.79 2.77 0.02
C VAL A 129 -7.30 2.66 0.22
N VAL A 130 -7.73 1.68 1.01
CA VAL A 130 -9.13 1.46 1.38
C VAL A 130 -9.36 2.01 2.78
N PHE A 131 -10.44 2.75 3.01
CA PHE A 131 -10.74 3.32 4.33
C PHE A 131 -12.25 3.56 4.49
N HIS A 132 -12.69 3.73 5.74
CA HIS A 132 -14.04 4.20 6.05
C HIS A 132 -14.03 5.73 6.15
N SER A 133 -14.81 6.41 5.31
CA SER A 133 -14.80 7.88 5.23
C SER A 133 -15.39 8.57 6.46
N GLY A 134 -16.23 7.87 7.21
CA GLY A 134 -16.86 8.36 8.43
C GLY A 134 -18.22 7.72 8.64
N PHE A 135 -18.89 8.12 9.72
CA PHE A 135 -20.22 7.64 10.07
C PHE A 135 -21.23 8.79 10.04
N TYR A 136 -22.47 8.49 9.67
CA TYR A 136 -23.53 9.50 9.53
C TYR A 136 -23.92 10.10 10.89
N GLY A 137 -23.94 9.27 11.95
CA GLY A 137 -24.50 9.67 13.23
C GLY A 137 -25.95 10.11 13.07
N LYS A 138 -26.25 11.36 13.44
CA LYS A 138 -27.58 11.99 13.28
C LYS A 138 -27.67 12.92 12.06
N ARG A 139 -26.60 13.03 11.26
CA ARG A 139 -26.53 13.97 10.13
C ARG A 139 -27.33 13.44 8.93
N PRO A 140 -27.99 14.32 8.16
CA PRO A 140 -28.60 13.95 6.88
C PRO A 140 -27.56 13.43 5.88
N GLN A 141 -27.99 12.53 4.98
CA GLN A 141 -27.12 11.93 3.95
C GLN A 141 -26.36 12.97 3.12
N LYS A 142 -27.05 14.04 2.70
CA LYS A 142 -26.46 15.10 1.88
C LYS A 142 -25.33 15.85 2.62
N GLU A 143 -25.50 16.08 3.92
CA GLU A 143 -24.49 16.72 4.76
C GLU A 143 -23.27 15.81 4.93
N ALA A 144 -23.49 14.54 5.28
CA ALA A 144 -22.42 13.55 5.42
C ALA A 144 -21.59 13.40 4.12
N PHE A 145 -22.28 13.32 2.97
CA PHE A 145 -21.62 13.28 1.67
C PHE A 145 -20.78 14.54 1.41
N THR A 146 -21.33 15.73 1.67
CA THR A 146 -20.65 17.01 1.42
C THR A 146 -19.39 17.12 2.27
N ASN A 147 -19.48 16.75 3.55
CA ASN A 147 -18.32 16.77 4.46
C ASN A 147 -17.21 15.82 3.99
N CYS A 148 -17.57 14.60 3.58
CA CYS A 148 -16.59 13.65 3.01
C CYS A 148 -15.95 14.19 1.74
N LEU A 149 -16.75 14.77 0.83
CA LEU A 149 -16.27 15.31 -0.44
C LEU A 149 -15.25 16.45 -0.23
N GLU A 150 -15.57 17.42 0.61
CA GLU A 150 -14.68 18.57 0.86
C GLU A 150 -13.39 18.12 1.55
N ALA A 151 -13.48 17.24 2.56
CA ALA A 151 -12.30 16.72 3.21
C ALA A 151 -11.38 15.93 2.25
N LEU A 152 -11.96 15.13 1.34
CA LEU A 152 -11.20 14.37 0.36
C LEU A 152 -10.56 15.26 -0.71
N LYS A 153 -11.21 16.35 -1.13
CA LYS A 153 -10.59 17.33 -2.05
C LYS A 153 -9.30 17.90 -1.47
N GLU A 154 -9.32 18.29 -0.20
CA GLU A 154 -8.14 18.80 0.49
C GLU A 154 -7.03 17.74 0.60
N VAL A 155 -7.39 16.50 0.96
CA VAL A 155 -6.44 15.39 1.01
C VAL A 155 -5.79 15.16 -0.37
N VAL A 156 -6.56 15.15 -1.45
CA VAL A 156 -6.04 15.01 -2.82
C VAL A 156 -5.10 16.16 -3.19
N GLN A 157 -5.42 17.40 -2.80
CA GLN A 157 -4.52 18.54 -3.01
C GLN A 157 -3.17 18.34 -2.31
N VAL A 158 -3.18 17.92 -1.04
CA VAL A 158 -1.96 17.64 -0.27
C VAL A 158 -1.14 16.52 -0.91
N ILE A 159 -1.77 15.40 -1.28
CA ILE A 159 -1.09 14.24 -1.90
C ILE A 159 -0.43 14.63 -3.22
N ARG A 160 -1.12 15.44 -4.04
CA ARG A 160 -0.55 15.97 -5.29
C ARG A 160 0.65 16.86 -5.03
N ALA A 161 0.59 17.73 -4.03
CA ALA A 161 1.70 18.59 -3.64
C ALA A 161 2.91 17.78 -3.12
N LEU A 162 2.66 16.63 -2.49
CA LEU A 162 3.70 15.67 -2.08
C LEU A 162 4.28 14.85 -3.24
N GLY A 163 3.73 14.97 -4.45
CA GLY A 163 4.21 14.24 -5.64
C GLY A 163 3.85 12.76 -5.64
N ILE A 164 2.93 12.32 -4.79
CA ILE A 164 2.42 10.95 -4.75
C ILE A 164 1.47 10.76 -5.95
N LYS A 165 1.76 9.75 -6.78
CA LYS A 165 1.05 9.52 -8.06
C LYS A 165 0.55 8.10 -8.25
N ASN A 166 1.08 7.15 -7.49
CA ASN A 166 0.90 5.72 -7.79
C ASN A 166 -0.20 5.06 -6.93
N VAL A 167 -0.66 5.75 -5.88
CA VAL A 167 -1.69 5.27 -4.96
C VAL A 167 -3.06 5.75 -5.43
N LYS A 168 -3.99 4.81 -5.63
CA LYS A 168 -5.40 5.10 -5.93
C LYS A 168 -6.22 5.28 -4.65
#